data_AF-A0A923VCM1-F1
#
_entry.id   AF-A0A923VCM1-F1
#
_cell.length_a   1.000
_cell.length_b   1.000
_cell.length_c   1.000
_cell.angle_alpha   90.00
_cell.angle_beta   90.00
_cell.angle_gamma   90.00
#
_symmetry.space_group_name_H-M   'P 1'
#
loop_
_entity.id
_entity.type
_entity.pdbx_description
1 polymer ?
#
loop_
_entity_poly.entity_id
_entity_poly.type
_entity_poly.pdbx_seq_one_letter_code
_entity_poly.pdbx_strand_id
1 'polypeptide(L)'
;MNGSFTFFSKKKYLFYVVFGFSFFYQNLIAQNNQGANSYNSSRLKTVVITESALTTVGLIGLNYLWYKKFPRSRFHFFNDSNEWLNMDKAGHATTAYNVSSVQYNMMRWSGIENKQAIWIGGLTALGLQTIVEILDGFSTKWGFSISDMLANIAGTALFMGQQFAFNDQRAQLKFSFHKTIFAKYNPAELGNGKWQSWLKDYNGQTYWLSINPSSFLKSNSTFPKWLNASFGYGAEGMIGAVKNP
;
A
#
# COMPACT_ATOMS: atom_id res chain seq x y z
N MET A 1 19.41 -23.17 40.97
CA MET A 1 20.41 -22.34 40.27
C MET A 1 19.81 -21.88 38.96
N ASN A 2 19.74 -20.56 38.80
CA ASN A 2 19.06 -19.84 37.74
C ASN A 2 19.82 -19.91 36.40
N GLY A 3 19.06 -19.88 35.31
CA GLY A 3 19.59 -19.76 33.95
C GLY A 3 18.51 -19.36 32.94
N SER A 4 17.67 -18.38 33.30
CA SER A 4 16.69 -17.78 32.41
C SER A 4 17.39 -16.96 31.32
N PHE A 5 17.46 -17.51 30.10
CA PHE A 5 17.80 -16.73 28.90
C PHE A 5 16.60 -15.91 28.43
N THR A 6 16.42 -14.75 29.03
CA THR A 6 15.58 -13.68 28.50
C THR A 6 16.30 -13.00 27.32
N PHE A 7 16.05 -13.45 26.08
CA PHE A 7 16.53 -12.78 24.87
C PHE A 7 15.43 -12.48 23.85
N PHE A 8 14.21 -12.20 24.30
CA PHE A 8 13.10 -11.80 23.42
C PHE A 8 12.32 -10.62 23.98
N SER A 9 12.82 -9.39 23.79
CA SER A 9 11.98 -8.20 24.01
C SER A 9 12.17 -7.02 23.03
N LYS A 10 13.11 -7.08 22.08
CA LYS A 10 13.47 -5.89 21.26
C LYS A 10 13.35 -6.06 19.74
N LYS A 11 12.26 -6.63 19.22
CA LYS A 11 11.96 -6.62 17.77
C LYS A 11 10.52 -6.15 17.47
N LYS A 12 10.09 -5.03 18.05
CA LYS A 12 8.75 -4.45 17.84
C LYS A 12 8.68 -3.30 16.84
N TYR A 13 9.82 -2.86 16.26
CA TYR A 13 9.88 -1.56 15.57
C TYR A 13 10.47 -1.52 14.15
N LEU A 14 10.82 -2.65 13.52
CA LEU A 14 11.48 -2.61 12.20
C LEU A 14 10.54 -2.83 11.00
N PHE A 15 9.22 -2.94 11.23
CA PHE A 15 8.24 -3.20 10.14
C PHE A 15 7.73 -1.91 9.47
N TYR A 16 8.06 -0.73 10.03
CA TYR A 16 7.42 0.55 9.68
C TYR A 16 8.05 1.30 8.50
N VAL A 17 9.07 0.74 7.86
CA VAL A 17 9.95 1.52 6.97
C VAL A 17 9.36 1.69 5.56
N VAL A 18 8.57 0.73 5.06
CA VAL A 18 7.95 0.81 3.72
C VAL A 18 6.56 1.43 3.76
N PHE A 19 5.70 1.00 4.69
CA PHE A 19 4.32 1.47 4.78
C PHE A 19 4.14 2.77 5.59
N GLY A 20 5.05 3.07 6.53
CA GLY A 20 4.97 4.28 7.34
C GLY A 20 5.33 5.55 6.56
N PHE A 21 6.18 5.45 5.54
CA PHE A 21 6.64 6.61 4.79
C PHE A 21 5.55 7.18 3.87
N SER A 22 4.72 6.32 3.27
CA SER A 22 3.57 6.74 2.45
C SER A 22 2.53 7.52 3.27
N PHE A 23 2.27 7.14 4.53
CA PHE A 23 1.32 7.83 5.41
C PHE A 23 1.85 9.16 6.00
N PHE A 24 3.16 9.26 6.28
CA PHE A 24 3.75 10.52 6.74
C PHE A 24 3.83 11.58 5.63
N TYR A 25 4.07 11.17 4.37
CA TYR A 25 4.12 12.11 3.24
C TYR A 25 2.74 12.64 2.82
N GLN A 26 1.66 11.85 2.94
CA GLN A 26 0.31 12.31 2.62
C GLN A 26 -0.16 13.48 3.49
N ASN A 27 0.27 13.54 4.76
CA ASN A 27 -0.08 14.64 5.66
C ASN A 27 0.73 15.93 5.38
N LEU A 28 1.93 15.81 4.78
CA LEU A 28 2.77 16.97 4.45
C LEU A 28 2.43 17.60 3.08
N ILE A 29 1.87 16.82 2.14
CA ILE A 29 1.53 17.27 0.77
C ILE A 29 0.06 17.77 0.66
N ALA A 30 -0.67 17.87 1.77
CA ALA A 30 -1.99 18.51 1.78
C ALA A 30 -1.96 20.01 1.38
N GLN A 31 -0.78 20.60 1.20
CA GLN A 31 -0.60 21.99 0.74
C GLN A 31 0.37 22.06 -0.45
N ASN A 32 -0.16 22.46 -1.61
CA ASN A 32 0.52 22.85 -2.86
C ASN A 32 1.20 21.76 -3.73
N ASN A 33 0.40 21.19 -4.66
CA ASN A 33 0.83 20.46 -5.85
C ASN A 33 1.34 21.42 -6.97
N GLN A 34 2.34 22.24 -6.70
CA GLN A 34 3.18 22.77 -7.79
C GLN A 34 4.50 22.01 -7.76
N GLY A 35 4.64 21.02 -8.65
CA GLY A 35 5.92 20.37 -8.90
C GLY A 35 6.99 21.43 -9.14
N ALA A 36 8.24 21.15 -8.77
CA ALA A 36 9.30 22.14 -8.91
C ALA A 36 9.40 22.60 -10.36
N ASN A 37 9.36 23.91 -10.58
CA ASN A 37 9.42 24.51 -11.93
C ASN A 37 10.78 24.32 -12.61
N SER A 38 11.79 23.81 -11.88
CA SER A 38 13.12 23.50 -12.41
C SER A 38 13.63 22.17 -11.86
N TYR A 39 14.35 21.43 -12.71
CA TYR A 39 15.06 20.21 -12.36
C TYR A 39 16.09 20.46 -11.26
N ASN A 40 16.15 19.56 -10.27
CA ASN A 40 17.10 19.63 -9.18
C ASN A 40 17.74 18.25 -8.92
N SER A 41 19.00 18.11 -9.32
CA SER A 41 19.75 16.86 -9.21
C SER A 41 19.97 16.40 -7.77
N SER A 42 20.14 17.34 -6.82
CA SER A 42 20.28 17.01 -5.40
C SER A 42 18.99 16.42 -4.85
N ARG A 43 17.81 16.99 -5.18
CA ARG A 43 16.51 16.43 -4.79
C ARG A 43 16.29 15.05 -5.37
N LEU A 44 16.56 14.88 -6.67
CA LEU A 44 16.43 13.57 -7.32
C LEU A 44 17.34 12.53 -6.64
N LYS A 45 18.62 12.89 -6.39
CA LYS A 45 19.57 12.01 -5.72
C LYS A 45 19.11 11.64 -4.32
N THR A 46 18.57 12.59 -3.56
CA THR A 46 17.97 12.32 -2.25
C THR A 46 16.80 11.33 -2.37
N VAL A 47 15.85 11.56 -3.28
CA VAL A 47 14.72 10.64 -3.47
C VAL A 47 15.21 9.22 -3.80
N VAL A 48 16.09 9.08 -4.80
CA VAL A 48 16.58 7.76 -5.24
C VAL A 48 17.34 7.03 -4.14
N ILE A 49 18.24 7.72 -3.42
CA ILE A 49 18.99 7.11 -2.30
C ILE A 49 18.04 6.68 -1.19
N THR A 50 17.12 7.55 -0.80
CA THR A 50 16.15 7.26 0.27
C THR A 50 15.23 6.10 -0.13
N GLU A 51 14.62 6.13 -1.31
CA GLU A 51 13.76 5.06 -1.82
C GLU A 51 14.50 3.72 -1.89
N SER A 52 15.73 3.70 -2.41
CA SER A 52 16.54 2.49 -2.50
C SER A 52 16.87 1.91 -1.12
N ALA A 53 17.25 2.76 -0.17
CA ALA A 53 17.56 2.36 1.20
C ALA A 53 16.31 1.82 1.91
N LEU A 54 15.18 2.52 1.82
CA LEU A 54 13.91 2.11 2.44
C LEU A 54 13.39 0.80 1.84
N THR A 55 13.45 0.65 0.52
CA THR A 55 13.05 -0.58 -0.18
C THR A 55 13.93 -1.76 0.25
N THR A 56 15.25 -1.58 0.30
CA THR A 56 16.19 -2.63 0.70
C THR A 56 15.94 -3.07 2.14
N VAL A 57 15.87 -2.12 3.08
CA VAL A 57 15.58 -2.40 4.50
C VAL A 57 14.20 -3.06 4.63
N GLY A 58 13.23 -2.59 3.86
CA GLY A 58 11.88 -3.11 3.78
C GLY A 58 11.83 -4.58 3.38
N LEU A 59 12.46 -4.94 2.27
CA LEU A 59 12.50 -6.32 1.76
C LEU A 59 13.26 -7.26 2.71
N ILE A 60 14.35 -6.79 3.34
CA ILE A 60 15.06 -7.55 4.38
C ILE A 60 14.13 -7.78 5.59
N GLY A 61 13.43 -6.74 6.03
CA GLY A 61 12.45 -6.81 7.11
C GLY A 61 11.32 -7.77 6.79
N LEU A 62 10.72 -7.66 5.59
CA LEU A 62 9.68 -8.54 5.09
C LEU A 62 10.15 -10.00 5.08
N ASN A 63 11.33 -10.27 4.52
CA ASN A 63 11.90 -11.62 4.53
C ASN A 63 12.06 -12.17 5.95
N TYR A 64 12.64 -11.41 6.88
CA TYR A 64 12.91 -11.91 8.23
C TYR A 64 11.65 -12.04 9.10
N LEU A 65 10.69 -11.12 8.95
CA LEU A 65 9.50 -11.04 9.79
C LEU A 65 8.31 -11.83 9.23
N TRP A 66 8.31 -12.12 7.93
CA TRP A 66 7.23 -12.82 7.22
C TRP A 66 7.71 -14.16 6.65
N TYR A 67 8.52 -14.15 5.58
CA TYR A 67 8.85 -15.35 4.81
C TYR A 67 9.73 -16.37 5.54
N LYS A 68 10.71 -15.93 6.33
CA LYS A 68 11.66 -16.82 7.03
C LYS A 68 10.98 -17.77 8.03
N LYS A 69 9.73 -17.50 8.39
CA LYS A 69 8.94 -18.32 9.32
C LYS A 69 8.32 -19.55 8.65
N PHE A 70 8.34 -19.64 7.32
CA PHE A 70 7.75 -20.72 6.54
C PHE A 70 8.79 -21.38 5.64
N PRO A 71 8.68 -22.69 5.36
CA PRO A 71 9.50 -23.33 4.37
C PRO A 71 9.34 -22.69 2.99
N ARG A 72 10.41 -22.71 2.20
CA ARG A 72 10.38 -22.27 0.80
C ARG A 72 9.93 -23.42 -0.10
N SER A 73 9.22 -23.10 -1.17
CA SER A 73 8.76 -24.01 -2.21
C SER A 73 9.47 -23.72 -3.54
N ARG A 74 9.18 -24.52 -4.57
CA ARG A 74 9.39 -24.09 -5.96
C ARG A 74 8.35 -23.03 -6.34
N PHE A 75 8.68 -22.16 -7.28
CA PHE A 75 7.73 -21.16 -7.77
C PHE A 75 6.41 -21.83 -8.18
N HIS A 76 5.29 -21.31 -7.69
CA HIS A 76 3.96 -21.78 -8.04
C HIS A 76 2.95 -20.62 -8.02
N PHE A 77 1.88 -20.80 -8.80
CA PHE A 77 0.73 -19.91 -8.80
C PHE A 77 -0.25 -20.32 -7.72
N PHE A 78 -1.02 -19.34 -7.22
CA PHE A 78 -2.06 -19.53 -6.22
C PHE A 78 -3.32 -18.79 -6.63
N ASN A 79 -4.47 -19.32 -6.24
CA ASN A 79 -5.76 -18.67 -6.45
C ASN A 79 -6.45 -18.47 -5.10
N ASP A 80 -6.49 -17.22 -4.67
CA ASP A 80 -7.03 -16.75 -3.41
C ASP A 80 -8.15 -15.74 -3.61
N SER A 81 -8.80 -15.75 -4.78
CA SER A 81 -9.91 -14.86 -5.11
C SER A 81 -11.13 -15.03 -4.17
N ASN A 82 -11.17 -16.12 -3.40
CA ASN A 82 -12.21 -16.39 -2.41
C ASN A 82 -11.74 -16.14 -0.96
N GLU A 83 -10.52 -15.65 -0.76
CA GLU A 83 -10.00 -15.35 0.56
C GLU A 83 -10.36 -13.93 1.00
N TRP A 84 -10.58 -13.79 2.31
CA TRP A 84 -10.74 -12.53 3.03
C TRP A 84 -11.78 -11.59 2.44
N LEU A 85 -12.82 -12.14 1.80
CA LEU A 85 -13.84 -11.38 1.10
C LEU A 85 -13.23 -10.31 0.17
N ASN A 86 -12.14 -10.62 -0.54
CA ASN A 86 -11.43 -9.69 -1.43
C ASN A 86 -10.82 -8.45 -0.76
N MET A 87 -10.77 -8.37 0.57
CA MET A 87 -10.12 -7.25 1.28
C MET A 87 -8.65 -7.13 0.91
N ASP A 88 -7.99 -8.27 0.73
CA ASP A 88 -6.61 -8.38 0.26
C ASP A 88 -6.42 -7.69 -1.11
N LYS A 89 -7.32 -7.96 -2.06
CA LYS A 89 -7.30 -7.39 -3.43
C LYS A 89 -7.57 -5.88 -3.39
N ALA A 90 -8.51 -5.44 -2.54
CA ALA A 90 -8.73 -4.01 -2.29
C ALA A 90 -7.47 -3.34 -1.69
N GLY A 91 -6.75 -4.06 -0.82
CA GLY A 91 -5.45 -3.69 -0.29
C GLY A 91 -4.37 -3.52 -1.36
N HIS A 92 -4.25 -4.49 -2.26
CA HIS A 92 -3.33 -4.46 -3.40
C HIS A 92 -3.60 -3.25 -4.31
N ALA A 93 -4.84 -3.07 -4.76
CA ALA A 93 -5.20 -1.93 -5.60
C ALA A 93 -4.97 -0.59 -4.91
N THR A 94 -5.36 -0.46 -3.64
CA THR A 94 -5.17 0.78 -2.88
C THR A 94 -3.69 1.07 -2.64
N THR A 95 -2.88 0.05 -2.35
CA THR A 95 -1.44 0.20 -2.13
C THR A 95 -0.75 0.61 -3.43
N ALA A 96 -1.01 -0.08 -4.53
CA ALA A 96 -0.44 0.23 -5.83
C ALA A 96 -0.77 1.67 -6.26
N TYR A 97 -2.02 2.10 -6.12
CA TYR A 97 -2.45 3.47 -6.39
C TYR A 97 -1.67 4.50 -5.55
N ASN A 98 -1.57 4.28 -4.23
CA ASN A 98 -0.95 5.24 -3.32
C ASN A 98 0.58 5.30 -3.49
N VAL A 99 1.24 4.17 -3.72
CA VAL A 99 2.67 4.13 -4.04
C VAL A 99 2.94 4.87 -5.35
N SER A 100 2.12 4.66 -6.38
CA SER A 100 2.26 5.42 -7.63
C SER A 100 2.11 6.92 -7.42
N SER A 101 1.13 7.36 -6.63
CA SER A 101 0.92 8.77 -6.33
C SER A 101 2.07 9.39 -5.55
N VAL A 102 2.59 8.69 -4.53
CA VAL A 102 3.70 9.18 -3.72
C VAL A 102 4.97 9.29 -4.55
N GLN A 103 5.29 8.26 -5.33
CA GLN A 103 6.47 8.26 -6.21
C GLN A 103 6.38 9.34 -7.28
N TYR A 104 5.22 9.49 -7.94
CA TYR A 104 4.98 10.59 -8.89
C TYR A 104 5.25 11.95 -8.26
N ASN A 105 4.72 12.22 -7.07
CA ASN A 105 4.91 13.50 -6.38
C ASN A 105 6.38 13.74 -6.02
N MET A 106 7.12 12.71 -5.59
CA MET A 106 8.56 12.83 -5.31
C MET A 106 9.39 13.13 -6.59
N MET A 107 9.00 12.54 -7.72
CA MET A 107 9.60 12.85 -9.02
C MET A 107 9.30 14.30 -9.46
N ARG A 108 8.03 14.74 -9.33
CA ARG A 108 7.62 16.13 -9.63
C ARG A 108 8.32 17.14 -8.71
N TRP A 109 8.51 16.81 -7.44
CA TRP A 109 9.25 17.64 -6.48
C TRP A 109 10.74 17.79 -6.86
N SER A 110 11.31 16.79 -7.50
CA SER A 110 12.68 16.80 -8.03
C SER A 110 12.79 17.53 -9.40
N GLY A 111 11.67 17.97 -9.95
CA GLY A 111 11.59 18.66 -11.25
C GLY A 111 11.64 17.73 -12.46
N ILE A 112 11.38 16.43 -12.29
CA ILE A 112 11.17 15.49 -13.40
C ILE A 112 9.87 15.84 -14.12
N GLU A 113 9.87 15.83 -15.45
CA GLU A 113 8.71 16.20 -16.26
C GLU A 113 7.48 15.34 -15.96
N ASN A 114 6.29 15.91 -16.15
CA ASN A 114 5.03 15.26 -15.79
C ASN A 114 4.90 13.84 -16.34
N LYS A 115 5.07 13.67 -17.65
CA LYS A 115 4.92 12.36 -18.32
C LYS A 115 5.92 11.33 -17.79
N GLN A 116 7.16 11.73 -17.55
CA GLN A 116 8.18 10.86 -16.97
C GLN A 116 7.83 10.47 -15.54
N ALA A 117 7.39 11.43 -14.72
CA ALA A 117 6.96 11.18 -13.35
C ALA A 117 5.78 10.21 -13.26
N ILE A 118 4.82 10.27 -14.21
CA ILE A 118 3.68 9.34 -14.24
C ILE A 118 4.18 7.90 -14.47
N TRP A 119 5.06 7.70 -15.46
CA TRP A 119 5.64 6.39 -15.76
C TRP A 119 6.50 5.87 -14.62
N ILE A 120 7.39 6.69 -14.06
CA ILE A 120 8.22 6.29 -12.91
C ILE A 120 7.33 5.91 -11.73
N GLY A 121 6.31 6.71 -11.41
CA GLY A 121 5.38 6.40 -10.33
C GLY A 121 4.64 5.09 -10.52
N GLY A 122 4.09 4.86 -11.72
CA GLY A 122 3.40 3.62 -12.05
C GLY A 122 4.29 2.39 -12.00
N LEU A 123 5.45 2.45 -12.66
CA LEU A 123 6.38 1.32 -12.77
C LEU A 123 7.05 0.98 -11.43
N THR A 124 7.38 1.97 -10.59
CA THR A 124 7.87 1.72 -9.23
C THR A 124 6.84 0.93 -8.42
N ALA A 125 5.57 1.34 -8.43
CA ALA A 125 4.52 0.66 -7.68
C ALA A 125 4.33 -0.79 -8.14
N LEU A 126 4.23 -1.01 -9.46
CA LEU A 126 4.10 -2.36 -10.02
C LEU A 126 5.32 -3.21 -9.75
N GLY A 127 6.54 -2.66 -9.87
CA GLY A 127 7.78 -3.37 -9.57
C GLY A 127 7.83 -3.84 -8.11
N LEU A 128 7.50 -2.94 -7.17
CA LEU A 128 7.49 -3.27 -5.74
C LEU A 128 6.44 -4.35 -5.40
N GLN A 129 5.23 -4.25 -5.93
CA GLN A 129 4.19 -5.25 -5.73
C GLN A 129 4.56 -6.59 -6.38
N THR A 130 5.11 -6.57 -7.59
CA THR A 130 5.56 -7.79 -8.30
C THR A 130 6.66 -8.52 -7.52
N ILE A 131 7.58 -7.79 -6.87
CA ILE A 131 8.59 -8.41 -6.01
C ILE A 131 7.91 -9.20 -4.87
N VAL A 132 6.86 -8.66 -4.25
CA VAL A 132 6.13 -9.36 -3.19
C VAL A 132 5.45 -10.61 -3.73
N GLU A 133 4.73 -10.52 -4.85
CA GLU A 133 4.08 -11.68 -5.49
C GLU A 133 5.08 -12.77 -5.88
N ILE A 134 6.28 -12.38 -6.35
CA ILE A 134 7.36 -13.34 -6.63
C ILE A 134 7.83 -14.02 -5.35
N LEU A 135 7.99 -13.27 -4.25
CA LEU A 135 8.39 -13.85 -2.97
C LEU A 135 7.31 -14.82 -2.44
N ASP A 136 6.03 -14.48 -2.61
CA ASP A 136 4.89 -15.36 -2.31
C ASP A 136 4.91 -16.61 -3.17
N GLY A 137 5.22 -16.51 -4.47
CA GLY A 137 5.37 -17.66 -5.37
C GLY A 137 6.35 -18.74 -4.89
N PHE A 138 7.33 -18.38 -4.06
CA PHE A 138 8.30 -19.31 -3.46
C PHE A 138 7.98 -19.66 -1.98
N SER A 139 6.81 -19.29 -1.46
CA SER A 139 6.34 -19.66 -0.12
C SER A 139 5.66 -21.04 -0.15
N THR A 140 5.61 -21.75 0.97
CA THR A 140 4.73 -22.93 1.10
C THR A 140 3.33 -22.58 1.63
N LYS A 141 3.17 -21.37 2.17
CA LYS A 141 1.90 -20.88 2.73
C LYS A 141 1.10 -20.03 1.75
N TRP A 142 1.80 -19.32 0.86
CA TRP A 142 1.24 -18.43 -0.18
C TRP A 142 1.83 -18.85 -1.53
N GLY A 143 1.34 -18.24 -2.61
CA GLY A 143 1.91 -18.38 -3.96
C GLY A 143 1.67 -17.12 -4.78
N PHE A 144 2.19 -17.07 -6.01
CA PHE A 144 2.03 -15.91 -6.88
C PHE A 144 0.57 -15.81 -7.30
N SER A 145 -0.11 -14.73 -6.91
CA SER A 145 -1.53 -14.57 -7.15
C SER A 145 -1.79 -13.74 -8.41
N ILE A 146 -2.52 -14.33 -9.36
CA ILE A 146 -2.95 -13.61 -10.56
C ILE A 146 -3.98 -12.54 -10.17
N SER A 147 -4.86 -12.84 -9.21
CA SER A 147 -5.86 -11.89 -8.72
C SER A 147 -5.23 -10.66 -8.06
N ASP A 148 -4.17 -10.85 -7.26
CA ASP A 148 -3.47 -9.72 -6.64
C ASP A 148 -2.66 -8.93 -7.64
N MET A 149 -2.00 -9.61 -8.59
CA MET A 149 -1.35 -8.92 -9.71
C MET A 149 -2.33 -8.07 -10.52
N LEU A 150 -3.54 -8.57 -10.81
CA LEU A 150 -4.58 -7.79 -11.48
C LEU A 150 -5.06 -6.61 -10.64
N ALA A 151 -5.20 -6.79 -9.32
CA ALA A 151 -5.55 -5.69 -8.42
C ALA A 151 -4.45 -4.62 -8.37
N ASN A 152 -3.18 -5.02 -8.33
CA ASN A 152 -2.02 -4.13 -8.41
C ASN A 152 -2.04 -3.31 -9.71
N ILE A 153 -2.26 -3.97 -10.85
CA ILE A 153 -2.42 -3.32 -12.16
C ILE A 153 -3.58 -2.34 -12.16
N ALA A 154 -4.75 -2.73 -11.62
CA ALA A 154 -5.92 -1.87 -11.56
C ALA A 154 -5.67 -0.60 -10.73
N GLY A 155 -5.03 -0.72 -9.57
CA GLY A 155 -4.66 0.41 -8.72
C GLY A 155 -3.70 1.38 -9.41
N THR A 156 -2.63 0.86 -10.01
CA THR A 156 -1.66 1.67 -10.77
C THR A 156 -2.30 2.32 -12.00
N ALA A 157 -3.13 1.58 -12.74
CA ALA A 157 -3.84 2.09 -13.90
C ALA A 157 -4.82 3.20 -13.54
N LEU A 158 -5.52 3.10 -12.40
CA LEU A 158 -6.40 4.15 -11.90
C LEU A 158 -5.62 5.45 -11.62
N PHE A 159 -4.43 5.35 -11.03
CA PHE A 159 -3.59 6.52 -10.81
C PHE A 159 -3.11 7.14 -12.14
N MET A 160 -2.47 6.32 -12.98
CA MET A 160 -1.84 6.79 -14.22
C MET A 160 -2.89 7.32 -15.21
N GLY A 161 -4.02 6.63 -15.35
CA GLY A 161 -5.10 7.02 -16.25
C GLY A 161 -5.64 8.41 -15.90
N GLN A 162 -5.85 8.69 -14.63
CA GLN A 162 -6.27 10.01 -14.17
C GLN A 162 -5.20 11.08 -14.41
N GLN A 163 -3.92 10.77 -14.16
CA GLN A 163 -2.84 11.73 -14.44
C GLN A 163 -2.71 12.04 -15.93
N PHE A 164 -2.79 11.04 -16.81
CA PHE A 164 -2.74 11.26 -18.25
C PHE A 164 -3.97 12.00 -18.79
N ALA A 165 -5.16 11.69 -18.27
CA ALA A 165 -6.39 12.28 -18.76
C ALA A 165 -6.64 13.70 -18.22
N PHE A 166 -6.28 13.96 -16.96
CA PHE A 166 -6.71 15.16 -16.25
C PHE A 166 -5.56 15.96 -15.64
N ASN A 167 -4.34 15.41 -15.59
CA ASN A 167 -3.22 15.97 -14.82
C ASN A 167 -3.62 16.26 -13.36
N ASP A 168 -4.52 15.43 -12.82
CA ASP A 168 -5.11 15.56 -11.49
C ASP A 168 -5.65 14.20 -11.02
N GLN A 169 -5.86 14.04 -9.72
CA GLN A 169 -6.48 12.85 -9.11
C GLN A 169 -7.88 13.18 -8.60
N ARG A 170 -8.86 13.00 -9.49
CA ARG A 170 -10.27 13.34 -9.25
C ARG A 170 -11.00 12.31 -8.38
N ALA A 171 -10.52 11.07 -8.42
CA ALA A 171 -10.95 9.95 -7.60
C ALA A 171 -9.72 9.35 -6.91
N GLN A 172 -9.80 9.19 -5.59
CA GLN A 172 -8.69 8.79 -4.74
C GLN A 172 -9.04 7.53 -3.94
N LEU A 173 -8.14 6.55 -3.96
CA LEU A 173 -8.21 5.40 -3.06
C LEU A 173 -7.60 5.75 -1.71
N LYS A 174 -8.40 5.66 -0.65
CA LYS A 174 -8.00 5.93 0.74
C LYS A 174 -8.21 4.70 1.60
N PHE A 175 -7.56 4.71 2.76
CA PHE A 175 -7.57 3.62 3.71
C PHE A 175 -7.86 4.16 5.12
N SER A 176 -8.69 3.45 5.85
CA SER A 176 -8.87 3.65 7.29
C SER A 176 -8.80 2.33 8.03
N PHE A 177 -8.32 2.38 9.27
CA PHE A 177 -8.28 1.22 10.16
C PHE A 177 -8.84 1.55 11.53
N HIS A 178 -9.60 0.62 12.08
CA HIS A 178 -10.00 0.61 13.48
C HIS A 178 -9.75 -0.78 14.08
N LYS A 179 -9.55 -0.86 15.40
CA LYS A 179 -9.35 -2.16 16.05
C LYS A 179 -10.66 -2.91 16.15
N THR A 180 -10.61 -4.21 15.89
CA THR A 180 -11.75 -5.09 16.09
C THR A 180 -11.53 -6.06 17.25
N ILE A 181 -12.60 -6.75 17.64
CA ILE A 181 -12.53 -7.85 18.60
C ILE A 181 -11.95 -9.13 17.96
N PHE A 182 -11.95 -9.25 16.64
CA PHE A 182 -11.63 -10.49 15.92
C PHE A 182 -10.18 -10.91 16.10
N ALA A 183 -9.26 -9.93 16.19
CA ALA A 183 -7.84 -10.18 16.41
C ALA A 183 -7.52 -11.03 17.66
N LYS A 184 -8.41 -11.06 18.66
CA LYS A 184 -8.24 -11.90 19.86
C LYS A 184 -8.49 -13.39 19.61
N TYR A 185 -9.29 -13.73 18.60
CA TYR A 185 -9.66 -15.11 18.30
C TYR A 185 -8.62 -15.80 17.41
N ASN A 186 -7.90 -15.04 16.58
CA ASN A 186 -6.77 -15.56 15.81
C ASN A 186 -5.63 -14.54 15.72
N PRO A 187 -4.91 -14.26 16.81
CA PRO A 187 -3.84 -13.26 16.84
C PRO A 187 -2.65 -13.64 15.95
N ALA A 188 -2.51 -14.93 15.60
CA ALA A 188 -1.48 -15.41 14.71
C ALA A 188 -1.70 -14.93 13.27
N GLU A 189 -2.94 -14.93 12.78
CA GLU A 189 -3.29 -14.42 11.44
C GLU A 189 -3.69 -12.94 11.47
N LEU A 190 -4.55 -12.52 12.40
CA LEU A 190 -5.06 -11.14 12.49
C LEU A 190 -4.15 -10.17 13.25
N GLY A 191 -3.03 -10.66 13.76
CA GLY A 191 -2.00 -9.84 14.41
C GLY A 191 -2.23 -9.59 15.90
N ASN A 192 -1.13 -9.51 16.64
CA ASN A 192 -1.13 -9.23 18.06
C ASN A 192 -0.74 -7.76 18.33
N GLY A 193 -1.71 -6.98 18.79
CA GLY A 193 -1.55 -5.57 19.14
C GLY A 193 -1.78 -4.62 17.95
N LYS A 194 -1.81 -3.31 18.24
CA LYS A 194 -2.28 -2.27 17.31
C LYS A 194 -1.64 -2.34 15.92
N TRP A 195 -0.32 -2.51 15.88
CA TRP A 195 0.43 -2.37 14.64
C TRP A 195 0.39 -3.61 13.76
N GLN A 196 0.33 -4.81 14.35
CA GLN A 196 0.14 -6.02 13.57
C GLN A 196 -1.29 -6.09 13.03
N SER A 197 -2.29 -5.76 13.86
CA SER A 197 -3.68 -5.75 13.42
C SER A 197 -3.97 -4.68 12.38
N TRP A 198 -3.32 -3.52 12.44
CA TRP A 198 -3.44 -2.48 11.40
C TRP A 198 -3.14 -3.02 10.00
N LEU A 199 -2.18 -3.93 9.87
CA LEU A 199 -1.82 -4.56 8.60
C LEU A 199 -2.64 -5.82 8.32
N LYS A 200 -2.82 -6.69 9.32
CA LYS A 200 -3.26 -8.07 9.12
C LYS A 200 -4.74 -8.30 9.42
N ASP A 201 -5.35 -7.45 10.25
CA ASP A 201 -6.76 -7.61 10.64
C ASP A 201 -7.64 -6.90 9.61
N TYR A 202 -7.99 -7.63 8.54
CA TYR A 202 -8.87 -7.10 7.50
C TYR A 202 -10.24 -6.68 8.02
N ASN A 203 -10.69 -7.24 9.15
CA ASN A 203 -11.94 -6.84 9.79
C ASN A 203 -11.98 -5.35 10.16
N GLY A 204 -10.82 -4.78 10.47
CA GLY A 204 -10.71 -3.39 10.89
C GLY A 204 -10.51 -2.41 9.76
N GLN A 205 -10.34 -2.91 8.53
CA GLN A 205 -9.90 -2.12 7.38
C GLN A 205 -11.11 -1.67 6.55
N THR A 206 -11.03 -0.44 6.06
CA THR A 206 -11.98 0.06 5.07
C THR A 206 -11.23 0.79 3.99
N TYR A 207 -11.49 0.39 2.74
CA TYR A 207 -10.94 0.99 1.54
C TYR A 207 -11.99 1.90 0.93
N TRP A 208 -11.62 3.16 0.70
CA TRP A 208 -12.55 4.20 0.27
C TRP A 208 -12.19 4.67 -1.13
N LEU A 209 -13.18 4.76 -2.01
CA LEU A 209 -13.12 5.56 -3.22
C LEU A 209 -13.71 6.94 -2.91
N SER A 210 -12.85 7.94 -2.72
CA SER A 210 -13.26 9.33 -2.52
C SER A 210 -13.22 10.11 -3.83
N ILE A 211 -14.32 10.72 -4.21
CA ILE A 211 -14.48 11.51 -5.44
C ILE A 211 -14.82 12.95 -5.05
N ASN A 212 -14.15 13.92 -5.68
CA ASN A 212 -14.56 15.31 -5.61
C ASN A 212 -15.42 15.65 -6.83
N PRO A 213 -16.76 15.77 -6.71
CA PRO A 213 -17.61 16.02 -7.86
C PRO A 213 -17.26 17.33 -8.58
N SER A 214 -16.81 18.35 -7.84
CA SER A 214 -16.42 19.64 -8.42
C SER A 214 -15.29 19.53 -9.45
N SER A 215 -14.41 18.53 -9.31
CA SER A 215 -13.29 18.30 -10.24
C SER A 215 -13.74 17.86 -11.64
N PHE A 216 -14.96 17.36 -11.79
CA PHE A 216 -15.56 16.99 -13.07
C PHE A 216 -16.44 18.09 -13.67
N LEU A 217 -16.75 19.13 -12.89
CA LEU A 217 -17.63 20.22 -13.30
C LEU A 217 -16.83 21.35 -13.94
N LYS A 218 -17.53 22.20 -14.70
CA LYS A 218 -16.93 23.43 -15.25
C LYS A 218 -16.52 24.37 -14.12
N SER A 219 -15.52 25.20 -14.37
CA SER A 219 -14.96 26.15 -13.39
C SER A 219 -15.98 27.16 -12.84
N ASN A 220 -17.05 27.43 -13.56
CA ASN A 220 -18.16 28.30 -13.17
C ASN A 220 -19.28 27.59 -12.39
N SER A 221 -19.12 26.32 -12.05
CA SER A 221 -20.09 25.58 -11.23
C SER A 221 -20.18 26.17 -9.81
N THR A 222 -21.40 26.25 -9.28
CA THR A 222 -21.68 26.65 -7.90
C THR A 222 -21.52 25.50 -6.90
N PHE A 223 -21.19 24.29 -7.37
CA PHE A 223 -21.01 23.14 -6.49
C PHE A 223 -19.84 23.36 -5.52
N PRO A 224 -19.99 23.08 -4.21
CA PRO A 224 -18.93 23.33 -3.24
C PRO A 224 -17.66 22.52 -3.49
N LYS A 225 -16.52 23.20 -3.71
CA LYS A 225 -15.22 22.55 -3.99
C LYS A 225 -14.67 21.69 -2.85
N TRP A 226 -15.13 21.94 -1.62
CA TRP A 226 -14.72 21.20 -0.43
C TRP A 226 -15.52 19.91 -0.21
N LEU A 227 -16.65 19.74 -0.89
CA LEU A 227 -17.53 18.58 -0.70
C LEU A 227 -17.01 17.37 -1.50
N ASN A 228 -16.84 16.23 -0.82
CA ASN A 228 -16.42 14.97 -1.41
C ASN A 228 -17.47 13.89 -1.14
N ALA A 229 -17.70 13.01 -2.11
CA ALA A 229 -18.46 11.78 -1.94
C ALA A 229 -17.48 10.61 -1.74
N SER A 230 -17.72 9.72 -0.79
CA SER A 230 -16.84 8.56 -0.54
C SER A 230 -17.65 7.27 -0.43
N PHE A 231 -17.20 6.24 -1.12
CA PHE A 231 -17.78 4.90 -1.09
C PHE A 231 -16.79 3.94 -0.45
N GLY A 232 -17.20 3.28 0.64
CA GLY A 232 -16.33 2.41 1.43
C GLY A 232 -16.61 0.94 1.18
N TYR A 233 -15.54 0.13 1.07
CA TYR A 233 -15.58 -1.32 1.10
C TYR A 233 -14.86 -1.82 2.36
N GLY A 234 -15.57 -2.57 3.17
CA GLY A 234 -15.06 -3.21 4.37
C GLY A 234 -15.77 -4.55 4.58
N ALA A 235 -15.13 -5.46 5.30
CA ALA A 235 -15.68 -6.76 5.61
C ALA A 235 -15.33 -7.11 7.05
N GLU A 236 -16.25 -7.73 7.78
CA GLU A 236 -16.09 -8.10 9.20
C GLU A 236 -16.49 -9.55 9.44
N GLY A 237 -16.12 -10.09 10.61
CA GLY A 237 -16.47 -11.46 11.01
C GLY A 237 -15.53 -12.54 10.52
N MET A 238 -14.36 -12.19 9.97
CA MET A 238 -13.38 -13.13 9.42
C MET A 238 -12.33 -13.50 10.48
N ILE A 239 -12.35 -14.76 10.92
CA ILE A 239 -11.33 -15.37 11.81
C ILE A 239 -10.38 -16.29 11.03
N GLY A 240 -10.80 -16.73 9.83
CA GLY A 240 -9.98 -17.44 8.85
C GLY A 240 -10.18 -16.88 7.43
N ALA A 241 -9.31 -17.30 6.50
CA ALA A 241 -9.25 -16.75 5.15
C ALA A 241 -10.52 -17.01 4.32
N VAL A 242 -11.03 -18.25 4.33
CA VAL A 242 -12.23 -18.63 3.56
C VAL A 242 -13.42 -18.92 4.46
N LYS A 243 -13.16 -19.54 5.61
CA LYS A 243 -14.17 -19.93 6.59
C LYS A 243 -13.67 -19.68 8.00
N ASN A 244 -14.62 -19.44 8.91
CA ASN A 244 -14.33 -19.40 10.33
C ASN A 244 -14.19 -20.83 10.89
N PRO A 245 -13.27 -21.05 11.83
CA PRO A 245 -13.12 -22.33 12.53
C PRO A 245 -14.32 -22.66 13.42
#